data_AF-A0ABD5RJY5-F1
#
_entry.id   AF-A0ABD5RJY5-F1
#
_cell.length_a   1.000
_cell.length_b   1.000
_cell.length_c   1.000
_cell.angle_alpha   90.00
_cell.angle_beta   90.00
_cell.angle_gamma   90.00
#
_symmetry.space_group_name_H-M   'P 1'
#
loop_
_entity.id
_entity.type
_entity.pdbx_description
1 polymer ?
#
loop_
_entity_poly.entity_id
_entity_poly.type
_entity_poly.pdbx_seq_one_letter_code
_entity_poly.pdbx_strand_id
1 'polypeptide(L)'
;MADGTDDDALHLAREEARLTLDGQLATLDDIDAKALSVFRLNVALAGVLLSALSLAAASDVADAVALTNPAVGVGVALFALSAAAAGLTYGVAGRQVGVGPGALDESATTSPEAFRASLVAGYADWIRYNRRTNAQKALLVTLAVLGTVAGALALGVGALAAVTGTLLAPAVGAVAVLVALVALTGLPGQVRRLRDGADGADGDEEGVVATRSLDAGLRGQRTFTGRDRER
;
A
#
# COMPACT_ATOMS: atom_id res chain seq x y z
N MET A 1 -9.35 -27.59 -38.32
CA MET A 1 -9.32 -26.12 -38.43
C MET A 1 -9.56 -25.39 -37.08
N ALA A 2 -9.70 -26.10 -35.95
CA ALA A 2 -9.84 -25.47 -34.62
C ALA A 2 -8.49 -25.13 -33.95
N ASP A 3 -7.40 -25.79 -34.35
CA ASP A 3 -6.08 -25.74 -33.71
C ASP A 3 -5.41 -24.34 -33.76
N GLY A 4 -5.64 -23.56 -34.82
CA GLY A 4 -5.04 -22.22 -34.96
C GLY A 4 -5.71 -21.15 -34.09
N THR A 5 -6.99 -21.33 -33.72
CA THR A 5 -7.74 -20.32 -32.97
C THR A 5 -7.45 -20.39 -31.47
N ASP A 6 -7.19 -21.60 -30.96
CA ASP A 6 -6.83 -21.82 -29.55
C ASP A 6 -5.39 -21.36 -29.25
N ASP A 7 -4.45 -21.55 -30.18
CA ASP A 7 -3.06 -21.05 -30.04
C ASP A 7 -3.02 -19.50 -30.06
N ASP A 8 -3.79 -18.87 -30.95
CA ASP A 8 -3.94 -17.40 -30.98
C ASP A 8 -4.55 -16.85 -29.68
N ALA A 9 -5.56 -17.54 -29.14
CA ALA A 9 -6.21 -17.15 -27.88
C ALA A 9 -5.26 -17.28 -26.68
N LEU A 10 -4.49 -18.37 -26.58
CA LEU A 10 -3.49 -18.57 -25.54
C LEU A 10 -2.35 -17.54 -25.66
N HIS A 11 -1.94 -17.21 -26.88
CA HIS A 11 -0.94 -16.19 -27.13
C HIS A 11 -1.40 -14.82 -26.62
N LEU A 12 -2.62 -14.40 -27.01
CA LEU A 12 -3.21 -13.14 -26.57
C LEU A 12 -3.41 -13.09 -25.05
N ALA A 13 -3.90 -14.18 -24.44
CA ALA A 13 -4.08 -14.26 -23.00
C ALA A 13 -2.74 -14.11 -22.25
N ARG A 14 -1.68 -14.74 -22.74
CA ARG A 14 -0.33 -14.61 -22.18
C ARG A 14 0.20 -13.17 -22.30
N GLU A 15 -0.02 -12.52 -23.44
CA GLU A 15 0.42 -11.14 -23.67
C GLU A 15 -0.28 -10.16 -22.70
N GLU A 16 -1.61 -10.21 -22.62
CA GLU A 16 -2.39 -9.40 -21.68
C GLU A 16 -2.05 -9.67 -20.21
N ALA A 17 -1.82 -10.94 -19.87
CA ALA A 17 -1.40 -11.33 -18.53
C ALA A 17 -0.01 -10.78 -18.17
N ARG A 18 0.93 -10.80 -19.12
CA ARG A 18 2.25 -10.21 -18.93
C ARG A 18 2.16 -8.69 -18.75
N LEU A 19 1.41 -7.99 -19.59
CA LEU A 19 1.18 -6.55 -19.45
C LEU A 19 0.58 -6.20 -18.08
N THR A 20 -0.39 -7.00 -17.61
CA THR A 20 -1.00 -6.84 -16.29
C THR A 20 0.01 -7.06 -15.17
N LEU A 21 0.81 -8.12 -15.25
CA LEU A 21 1.84 -8.42 -14.25
C LEU A 21 2.88 -7.31 -14.20
N ASP A 22 3.39 -6.87 -15.35
CA ASP A 22 4.37 -5.79 -15.44
C ASP A 22 3.83 -4.48 -14.83
N GLY A 23 2.56 -4.14 -15.09
CA GLY A 23 1.90 -3.00 -14.46
C GLY A 23 1.78 -3.12 -12.93
N GLN A 24 1.48 -4.33 -12.43
CA GLN A 24 1.44 -4.59 -10.98
C GLN A 24 2.81 -4.52 -10.32
N LEU A 25 3.86 -4.98 -10.99
CA LEU A 25 5.24 -4.91 -10.49
C LEU A 25 5.75 -3.47 -10.47
N ALA A 26 5.50 -2.70 -11.54
CA ALA A 26 5.81 -1.27 -11.56
C ALA A 26 5.10 -0.50 -10.44
N THR A 27 3.85 -0.88 -10.13
CA THR A 27 3.10 -0.31 -9.00
C THR A 27 3.75 -0.65 -7.66
N LEU A 28 4.20 -1.90 -7.45
CA LEU A 28 4.91 -2.29 -6.23
C LEU A 28 6.20 -1.50 -6.05
N ASP A 29 6.99 -1.33 -7.12
CA ASP A 29 8.24 -0.58 -7.07
C ASP A 29 8.01 0.91 -6.75
N ASP A 30 6.96 1.53 -7.31
CA ASP A 30 6.56 2.91 -6.96
C ASP A 30 6.10 3.03 -5.49
N ILE A 31 5.33 2.06 -4.99
CA ILE A 31 4.91 2.02 -3.59
C ILE A 31 6.13 1.90 -2.66
N ASP A 32 7.10 1.04 -2.99
CA ASP A 32 8.32 0.85 -2.19
C ASP A 32 9.19 2.12 -2.21
N ALA A 33 9.29 2.82 -3.34
CA ALA A 33 9.98 4.11 -3.44
C ALA A 33 9.31 5.19 -2.57
N LYS A 34 7.98 5.27 -2.59
CA LYS A 34 7.20 6.18 -1.73
C LYS A 34 7.39 5.85 -0.25
N ALA A 35 7.37 4.57 0.12
CA ALA A 35 7.59 4.13 1.49
C ALA A 35 8.98 4.55 2.00
N LEU A 36 10.03 4.35 1.20
CA LEU A 36 11.38 4.76 1.58
C LEU A 36 11.50 6.28 1.74
N SER A 37 10.81 7.05 0.90
CA SER A 37 10.75 8.52 1.04
C SER A 37 10.10 8.93 2.37
N VAL A 38 8.95 8.35 2.72
CA VAL A 38 8.24 8.62 3.99
C VAL A 38 9.08 8.19 5.19
N PHE A 39 9.73 7.03 5.13
CA PHE A 39 10.62 6.56 6.19
C PHE A 39 11.77 7.55 6.45
N ARG A 40 12.45 8.00 5.38
CA ARG A 40 13.54 8.99 5.48
C ARG A 40 13.04 10.32 6.05
N LEU A 41 11.87 10.77 5.63
CA LEU A 41 11.25 11.99 6.17
C LEU A 41 10.99 11.86 7.69
N ASN A 42 10.40 10.75 8.14
CA ASN A 42 10.14 10.53 9.57
C ASN A 42 11.44 10.49 10.39
N VAL A 43 12.49 9.85 9.89
CA VAL A 43 13.81 9.80 10.56
C VAL A 43 14.41 11.20 10.65
N ALA A 44 14.34 11.99 9.58
CA ALA A 44 14.83 13.37 9.57
C ALA A 44 14.04 14.25 10.58
N LEU A 45 12.71 14.14 10.58
CA LEU A 45 11.84 14.87 11.53
C LEU A 45 12.13 14.47 12.97
N ALA A 46 12.31 13.18 13.26
CA ALA A 46 12.70 12.70 14.58
C ALA A 46 14.04 13.31 15.03
N GLY A 47 15.03 13.38 14.12
CA GLY A 47 16.31 14.04 14.38
C GLY A 47 16.14 15.52 14.75
N VAL A 48 15.36 16.27 13.96
CA VAL A 48 15.06 17.69 14.24
C VAL A 48 14.38 17.86 15.60
N LEU A 49 13.42 17.00 15.94
CA LEU A 49 12.72 17.05 17.22
C LEU A 49 13.62 16.77 18.40
N LEU A 50 14.49 15.75 18.29
CA LEU A 50 15.49 15.44 19.30
C LEU A 50 16.47 16.60 19.50
N SER A 51 16.90 17.25 18.40
CA SER A 51 17.73 18.45 18.49
C SER A 51 17.03 19.62 19.18
N ALA A 52 15.77 19.88 18.85
CA ALA A 52 14.98 20.93 19.49
C ALA A 52 14.77 20.68 20.99
N LEU A 53 14.46 19.43 21.37
CA LEU A 53 14.30 19.04 22.77
C LEU A 53 15.61 19.15 23.55
N SER A 54 16.73 18.73 22.95
CA SER A 54 18.06 18.86 23.54
C SER A 54 18.42 20.32 23.82
N LEU A 55 18.14 21.22 22.86
CA LEU A 55 18.40 22.65 23.01
C LEU A 55 17.52 23.30 24.08
N ALA A 56 16.23 22.94 24.13
CA ALA A 56 15.32 23.42 25.16
C ALA A 56 15.76 22.97 26.56
N ALA A 57 16.12 21.69 26.71
CA ALA A 57 16.63 21.14 27.97
C ALA A 57 17.95 21.77 28.42
N ALA A 58 18.79 22.22 27.48
CA ALA A 58 20.02 22.95 27.78
C ALA A 58 19.77 24.41 28.20
N SER A 59 18.62 24.98 27.84
CA SER A 59 18.29 26.38 28.09
C SER A 59 17.57 26.58 29.43
N ASP A 60 16.44 25.88 29.64
CA ASP A 60 15.66 25.92 30.89
C ASP A 60 14.83 24.63 31.05
N VAL A 61 14.78 24.11 32.27
CA VAL A 61 13.94 22.95 32.63
C VAL A 61 12.46 23.28 32.48
N ALA A 62 12.03 24.51 32.76
CA ALA A 62 10.64 24.92 32.60
C ALA A 62 10.18 24.86 31.13
N ASP A 63 11.03 25.31 30.21
CA ASP A 63 10.77 25.26 28.76
C ASP A 63 10.73 23.82 28.24
N ALA A 64 11.62 22.96 28.76
CA ALA A 64 11.61 21.53 28.44
C ALA A 64 10.32 20.84 28.91
N VAL A 65 9.82 21.18 30.11
CA VAL A 65 8.56 20.64 30.65
C VAL A 65 7.36 21.08 29.82
N ALA A 66 7.33 22.33 29.35
CA ALA A 66 6.26 22.84 28.49
C ALA A 66 6.18 22.11 27.14
N LEU A 67 7.33 21.68 26.61
CA LEU A 67 7.42 20.89 25.38
C LEU A 67 7.04 19.42 25.58
N THR A 68 7.10 18.88 26.80
CA THR A 68 6.62 17.52 27.13
C THR A 68 5.12 17.46 27.41
N ASN A 69 4.31 18.06 26.55
CA ASN A 69 2.85 17.95 26.65
C ASN A 69 2.31 16.72 25.90
N PRO A 70 1.07 16.28 26.20
CA PRO A 70 0.50 15.08 25.61
C PRO A 70 0.43 15.11 24.07
N ALA A 71 0.23 16.28 23.45
CA ALA A 71 0.17 16.39 21.98
C ALA A 71 1.53 16.12 21.33
N VAL A 72 2.63 16.55 21.95
CA VAL A 72 3.98 16.18 21.50
C VAL A 72 4.21 14.67 21.61
N GLY A 73 3.80 14.06 22.73
CA GLY A 73 3.88 12.61 22.91
C GLY A 73 3.11 11.82 21.84
N VAL A 74 1.87 12.26 21.54
CA VAL A 74 1.07 11.70 20.44
C VAL A 74 1.77 11.89 19.09
N GLY A 75 2.35 13.06 18.84
CA GLY A 75 3.08 13.34 17.61
C GLY A 75 4.27 12.42 17.38
N VAL A 76 5.08 12.22 18.42
CA VAL A 76 6.22 11.28 18.39
C VAL A 76 5.76 9.85 18.16
N ALA A 77 4.71 9.41 18.86
CA ALA A 77 4.15 8.06 18.69
C ALA A 77 3.65 7.83 17.25
N LEU A 78 2.96 8.82 16.67
CA LEU A 78 2.46 8.75 15.29
C LEU A 78 3.60 8.70 14.26
N PHE A 79 4.68 9.44 14.47
CA PHE A 79 5.87 9.33 13.60
C PHE A 79 6.54 7.96 13.72
N ALA A 80 6.66 7.41 14.92
CA ALA A 80 7.21 6.08 15.12
C ALA A 80 6.37 5.01 14.41
N LEU A 81 5.04 5.05 14.58
CA LEU A 81 4.11 4.15 13.90
C LEU A 81 4.15 4.32 12.38
N SER A 82 4.26 5.56 11.89
CA SER A 82 4.41 5.85 10.47
C SER A 82 5.71 5.28 9.90
N ALA A 83 6.84 5.50 10.59
CA ALA A 83 8.14 4.97 10.19
C ALA A 83 8.13 3.43 10.18
N ALA A 84 7.50 2.81 11.17
CA ALA A 84 7.32 1.37 11.21
C ALA A 84 6.48 0.87 10.01
N ALA A 85 5.34 1.51 9.72
CA ALA A 85 4.51 1.15 8.57
C ALA A 85 5.24 1.30 7.23
N ALA A 86 6.00 2.39 7.05
CA ALA A 86 6.84 2.62 5.88
C ALA A 86 7.96 1.57 5.76
N GLY A 87 8.66 1.30 6.88
CA GLY A 87 9.70 0.29 6.95
C GLY A 87 9.18 -1.12 6.65
N LEU A 88 8.00 -1.49 7.16
CA LEU A 88 7.34 -2.76 6.84
C LEU A 88 6.95 -2.85 5.37
N THR A 89 6.46 -1.75 4.77
CA THR A 89 6.14 -1.73 3.33
C THR A 89 7.37 -2.05 2.49
N TYR A 90 8.49 -1.38 2.77
CA TYR A 90 9.73 -1.58 2.04
C TYR A 90 10.39 -2.94 2.35
N GLY A 91 10.35 -3.37 3.62
CA GLY A 91 11.07 -4.55 4.11
C GLY A 91 10.38 -5.88 3.80
N VAL A 92 9.04 -5.89 3.62
CA VAL A 92 8.32 -7.11 3.28
C VAL A 92 8.52 -7.42 1.78
N ALA A 93 9.32 -8.45 1.52
CA ALA A 93 9.43 -9.07 0.19
C ALA A 93 8.12 -9.81 -0.12
N GLY A 94 7.38 -9.35 -1.12
CA GLY A 94 6.05 -9.89 -1.42
C GLY A 94 5.69 -9.89 -2.90
N ARG A 95 6.66 -10.07 -3.80
CA ARG A 95 6.37 -10.19 -5.24
C ARG A 95 6.72 -11.57 -5.75
N GLN A 96 5.81 -12.14 -6.54
CA GLN A 96 6.04 -13.40 -7.23
C GLN A 96 6.09 -13.12 -8.73
N VAL A 97 7.18 -13.52 -9.38
CA VAL A 97 7.42 -13.23 -10.80
C VAL A 97 8.03 -14.45 -11.47
N GLY A 98 7.50 -14.75 -12.65
CA GLY A 98 8.13 -15.66 -13.58
C GLY A 98 8.06 -17.13 -13.18
N VAL A 99 8.54 -17.96 -14.11
CA VAL A 99 8.49 -19.41 -14.01
C VAL A 99 9.56 -19.89 -13.02
N GLY A 100 9.14 -20.70 -12.05
CA GLY A 100 10.07 -21.32 -11.11
C GLY A 100 10.96 -22.38 -11.79
N PRO A 101 12.11 -22.73 -11.19
CA PRO A 101 13.05 -23.69 -11.77
C PRO A 101 12.41 -25.06 -12.05
N GLY A 102 11.55 -25.57 -11.16
CA GLY A 102 10.88 -26.87 -11.38
C GLY A 102 9.97 -26.87 -12.61
N ALA A 103 9.22 -25.78 -12.85
CA ALA A 103 8.38 -25.65 -14.04
C ALA A 103 9.22 -25.48 -15.33
N LEU A 104 10.43 -24.95 -15.24
CA LEU A 104 11.38 -24.92 -16.36
C LEU A 104 11.92 -26.32 -16.66
N ASP A 105 12.24 -27.11 -15.63
CA ASP A 105 12.72 -28.49 -15.80
C ASP A 105 11.64 -29.38 -16.44
N GLU A 106 10.38 -29.20 -16.04
CA GLU A 106 9.22 -29.89 -16.61
C GLU A 106 8.91 -29.48 -18.06
N SER A 107 9.35 -28.29 -18.50
CA SER A 107 9.13 -27.82 -19.87
C SER A 107 9.85 -28.68 -20.92
N ALA A 108 10.94 -29.34 -20.54
CA ALA A 108 11.72 -30.20 -21.45
C ALA A 108 11.01 -31.52 -21.78
N THR A 109 10.08 -31.95 -20.94
CA THR A 109 9.37 -33.23 -21.07
C THR A 109 7.88 -33.07 -21.38
N THR A 110 7.36 -31.84 -21.27
CA THR A 110 5.95 -31.50 -21.52
C THR A 110 5.73 -31.06 -22.96
N SER A 111 4.56 -31.33 -23.53
CA SER A 111 4.25 -30.82 -24.88
C SER A 111 4.18 -29.29 -24.88
N PRO A 112 4.54 -28.62 -25.99
CA PRO A 112 4.48 -27.17 -26.09
C PRO A 112 3.10 -26.60 -25.75
N GLU A 113 2.01 -27.24 -26.16
CA GLU A 113 0.64 -26.79 -25.89
C GLU A 113 0.31 -26.88 -24.39
N ALA A 114 0.65 -28.01 -23.75
CA ALA A 114 0.41 -28.21 -22.32
C ALA A 114 1.24 -27.24 -21.46
N PHE A 115 2.47 -26.93 -21.88
CA PHE A 115 3.31 -25.93 -21.21
C PHE A 115 2.77 -24.50 -21.39
N ARG A 116 2.25 -24.13 -22.58
CA ARG A 116 1.61 -22.81 -22.77
C ARG A 116 0.37 -22.66 -21.89
N ALA A 117 -0.46 -23.71 -21.79
CA ALA A 117 -1.63 -23.69 -20.92
C ALA A 117 -1.24 -23.55 -19.44
N SER A 118 -0.21 -24.27 -18.97
CA SER A 118 0.27 -24.16 -17.59
C SER A 118 0.90 -22.79 -17.29
N LEU A 119 1.57 -22.16 -18.27
CA LEU A 119 2.08 -20.80 -18.13
C LEU A 119 0.96 -19.77 -17.94
N VAL A 120 -0.12 -19.86 -18.72
CA VAL A 120 -1.27 -18.95 -18.58
C VAL A 120 -1.92 -19.12 -17.20
N ALA A 121 -2.04 -20.35 -16.70
CA ALA A 121 -2.50 -20.60 -15.34
C ALA A 121 -1.56 -19.99 -14.27
N GLY A 122 -0.24 -20.16 -14.45
CA GLY A 122 0.77 -19.56 -13.57
C GLY A 122 0.69 -18.03 -13.51
N TYR A 123 0.45 -17.37 -14.66
CA TYR A 123 0.21 -15.93 -14.67
C TYR A 123 -1.02 -15.52 -13.86
N ALA A 124 -2.12 -16.28 -13.94
CA ALA A 124 -3.31 -16.00 -13.14
C ALA A 124 -3.01 -16.06 -11.63
N ASP A 125 -2.18 -17.01 -11.20
CA ASP A 125 -1.74 -17.13 -9.81
C ASP A 125 -0.83 -15.98 -9.38
N TRP A 126 0.17 -15.63 -10.18
CA TRP A 126 1.05 -14.49 -9.89
C TRP A 126 0.28 -13.16 -9.83
N ILE A 127 -0.66 -12.94 -10.76
CA ILE A 127 -1.52 -11.74 -10.76
C ILE A 127 -2.40 -11.70 -9.51
N ARG A 128 -2.94 -12.83 -9.05
CA ARG A 128 -3.74 -12.91 -7.82
C ARG A 128 -2.88 -12.60 -6.59
N TYR A 129 -1.69 -13.20 -6.50
CA TYR A 129 -0.75 -12.96 -5.40
C TYR A 129 -0.30 -11.50 -5.34
N ASN A 130 0.22 -10.97 -6.45
CA ASN A 130 0.73 -9.59 -6.51
C ASN A 130 -0.38 -8.56 -6.31
N ARG A 131 -1.63 -8.83 -6.70
CA ARG A 131 -2.79 -7.98 -6.38
C ARG A 131 -3.03 -7.88 -4.88
N ARG A 132 -2.94 -9.00 -4.14
CA ARG A 132 -3.07 -9.01 -2.67
C ARG A 132 -1.93 -8.22 -2.02
N THR A 133 -0.68 -8.45 -2.45
CA THR A 133 0.46 -7.68 -1.93
C THR A 133 0.33 -6.18 -2.23
N ASN A 134 -0.05 -5.81 -3.45
CA ASN A 134 -0.28 -4.41 -3.83
C ASN A 134 -1.32 -3.74 -2.92
N ALA A 135 -2.44 -4.40 -2.66
CA ALA A 135 -3.48 -3.86 -1.78
C ALA A 135 -2.97 -3.66 -0.34
N GLN A 136 -2.21 -4.62 0.19
CA GLN A 136 -1.63 -4.53 1.53
C GLN A 136 -0.59 -3.42 1.63
N LYS A 137 0.37 -3.36 0.69
CA LYS A 137 1.42 -2.34 0.66
C LYS A 137 0.84 -0.94 0.44
N ALA A 138 -0.16 -0.78 -0.42
CA ALA A 138 -0.85 0.49 -0.63
C ALA A 138 -1.53 1.02 0.65
N LEU A 139 -2.14 0.12 1.44
CA LEU A 139 -2.72 0.48 2.73
C LEU A 139 -1.64 0.92 3.72
N LEU A 140 -0.54 0.17 3.84
CA LEU A 140 0.57 0.52 4.74
C LEU A 140 1.19 1.88 4.39
N VAL A 141 1.40 2.18 3.11
CA VAL A 141 1.88 3.51 2.68
C VAL A 141 0.87 4.60 2.99
N THR A 142 -0.42 4.36 2.76
CA THR A 142 -1.47 5.33 3.12
C THR A 142 -1.46 5.63 4.62
N LEU A 143 -1.34 4.60 5.45
CA LEU A 143 -1.23 4.73 6.90
C LEU A 143 0.05 5.46 7.32
N ALA A 144 1.18 5.17 6.67
CA ALA A 144 2.43 5.86 6.93
C ALA A 144 2.31 7.36 6.62
N VAL A 145 1.80 7.73 5.44
CA VAL A 145 1.61 9.14 5.06
C VAL A 145 0.65 9.84 6.03
N LEU A 146 -0.49 9.23 6.35
CA LEU A 146 -1.44 9.81 7.31
C LEU A 146 -0.83 9.94 8.71
N GLY A 147 -0.06 8.95 9.16
CA GLY A 147 0.66 9.01 10.44
C GLY A 147 1.70 10.13 10.47
N THR A 148 2.44 10.34 9.37
CA THR A 148 3.38 11.47 9.25
C THR A 148 2.65 12.81 9.35
N VAL A 149 1.55 12.98 8.62
CA VAL A 149 0.76 14.22 8.67
C VAL A 149 0.13 14.43 10.05
N ALA A 150 -0.46 13.39 10.63
CA ALA A 150 -1.05 13.44 11.96
C ALA A 150 0.02 13.75 13.04
N GLY A 151 1.21 13.18 12.91
CA GLY A 151 2.36 13.46 13.78
C GLY A 151 2.78 14.92 13.71
N ALA A 152 2.94 15.46 12.50
CA ALA A 152 3.27 16.87 12.28
C ALA A 152 2.20 17.82 12.85
N LEU A 153 0.92 17.52 12.64
CA LEU A 153 -0.20 18.29 13.19
C LEU A 153 -0.19 18.26 14.72
N ALA A 154 -0.01 17.08 15.33
CA ALA A 154 0.04 16.93 16.78
C ALA A 154 1.21 17.70 17.42
N LEU A 155 2.38 17.74 16.75
CA LEU A 155 3.50 18.57 17.18
C LEU A 155 3.21 20.06 17.06
N GLY A 156 2.56 20.50 15.97
CA GLY A 156 2.12 21.88 15.84
C GLY A 156 1.14 22.28 16.96
N VAL A 157 0.19 21.41 17.29
CA VAL A 157 -0.72 21.57 18.43
C VAL A 157 0.07 21.66 19.73
N GLY A 158 1.02 20.75 19.96
CA GLY A 158 1.84 20.72 21.16
C GLY A 158 2.72 21.97 21.32
N ALA A 159 3.32 22.46 20.24
CA ALA A 159 4.11 23.69 20.25
C ALA A 159 3.24 24.92 20.53
N LEU A 160 2.06 25.01 19.91
CA LEU A 160 1.09 26.09 20.18
C LEU A 160 0.59 26.05 21.63
N ALA A 161 0.32 24.85 22.16
CA ALA A 161 -0.12 24.68 23.53
C ALA A 161 0.97 25.11 24.53
N ALA A 162 2.25 24.83 24.24
CA ALA A 162 3.37 25.28 25.07
C ALA A 162 3.47 26.82 25.14
N VAL A 163 3.18 27.53 24.04
CA VAL A 163 3.27 29.00 23.98
C VAL A 163 2.01 29.69 24.50
N THR A 164 0.83 29.17 24.18
CA THR A 164 -0.45 29.86 24.43
C THR A 164 -1.22 29.32 25.63
N GLY A 165 -0.84 28.15 26.15
CA GLY A 165 -1.62 27.39 27.13
C GLY A 165 -2.92 26.78 26.57
N THR A 166 -3.23 26.96 25.28
CA THR A 166 -4.47 26.47 24.67
C THR A 166 -4.25 25.19 23.86
N LEU A 167 -4.83 24.09 24.32
CA LEU A 167 -4.71 22.78 23.65
C LEU A 167 -5.91 22.46 22.75
N LEU A 168 -7.12 22.77 23.21
CA LEU A 168 -8.36 22.27 22.60
C LEU A 168 -8.63 22.84 21.21
N ALA A 169 -8.55 24.17 21.03
CA ALA A 169 -8.84 24.80 19.76
C ALA A 169 -7.92 24.31 18.61
N PRO A 170 -6.58 24.30 18.75
CA PRO A 170 -5.71 23.77 17.70
C PRO A 170 -5.88 22.25 17.51
N ALA A 171 -6.15 21.49 18.58
CA ALA A 171 -6.40 20.05 18.49
C ALA A 171 -7.66 19.74 17.66
N VAL A 172 -8.75 20.48 17.86
CA VAL A 172 -9.99 20.31 17.07
C VAL A 172 -9.72 20.58 15.59
N GLY A 173 -8.96 21.64 15.27
CA GLY A 173 -8.55 21.95 13.90
C GLY A 173 -7.72 20.82 13.27
N ALA A 174 -6.72 20.31 13.99
CA ALA A 174 -5.90 19.19 13.54
C ALA A 174 -6.72 17.92 13.27
N VAL A 175 -7.66 17.59 14.16
CA VAL A 175 -8.56 16.44 13.99
C VAL A 175 -9.46 16.63 12.77
N ALA A 176 -10.02 17.83 12.55
CA ALA A 176 -10.85 18.11 11.38
C ALA A 176 -10.08 17.93 10.06
N VAL A 177 -8.84 18.41 10.00
CA VAL A 177 -7.95 18.22 8.84
C VAL A 177 -7.66 16.72 8.63
N LEU A 178 -7.36 15.99 9.70
CA LEU A 178 -7.08 14.55 9.61
C LEU A 178 -8.30 13.76 9.12
N VAL A 179 -9.50 14.06 9.63
CA VAL A 179 -10.75 13.45 9.16
C VAL A 179 -10.99 13.73 7.69
N ALA A 180 -10.75 14.96 7.23
CA ALA A 180 -10.87 15.32 5.82
C ALA A 180 -9.87 14.51 4.94
N LEU A 181 -8.62 14.36 5.38
CA LEU A 181 -7.61 13.57 4.65
C LEU A 181 -7.98 12.08 4.61
N VAL A 182 -8.47 11.50 5.71
CA VAL A 182 -8.94 10.11 5.75
C VAL A 182 -10.11 9.90 4.78
N ALA A 183 -11.04 10.86 4.70
CA ALA A 183 -12.15 10.81 3.75
C ALA A 183 -11.66 10.91 2.29
N LEU A 184 -10.68 11.79 2.01
CA LEU A 184 -10.13 12.00 0.67
C LEU A 184 -9.30 10.82 0.17
N THR A 185 -8.55 10.14 1.05
CA THR A 185 -7.71 8.98 0.70
C THR A 185 -8.50 7.69 0.45
N GLY A 186 -9.79 7.67 0.80
CA GLY A 186 -10.64 6.49 0.63
C GLY A 186 -10.19 5.30 1.49
N LEU A 187 -9.46 5.56 2.58
CA LEU A 187 -8.95 4.55 3.52
C LEU A 187 -10.02 3.54 3.99
N PRO A 188 -11.28 3.94 4.29
CA PRO A 188 -12.33 2.98 4.63
C PRO A 188 -12.60 1.96 3.52
N GLY A 189 -12.50 2.37 2.26
CA GLY A 189 -12.63 1.48 1.11
C GLY A 189 -11.43 0.54 0.96
N GLN A 190 -10.22 1.01 1.28
CA GLN A 190 -9.02 0.17 1.28
C GLN A 190 -9.11 -0.96 2.32
N VAL A 191 -9.53 -0.61 3.55
CA VAL A 191 -9.69 -1.58 4.66
C VAL A 191 -10.77 -2.62 4.35
N ARG A 192 -11.94 -2.19 3.84
CA ARG A 192 -13.02 -3.12 3.46
C ARG A 192 -12.57 -4.12 2.40
N ARG A 193 -11.88 -3.65 1.34
CA ARG A 193 -11.36 -4.53 0.28
C ARG A 193 -10.40 -5.59 0.80
N LEU A 194 -9.55 -5.25 1.77
CA LEU A 194 -8.59 -6.20 2.33
C LEU A 194 -9.30 -7.24 3.20
N ARG A 195 -10.33 -6.83 3.93
CA ARG A 195 -11.16 -7.74 4.74
C ARG A 195 -11.98 -8.70 3.87
N ASP A 196 -12.71 -8.17 2.89
CA ASP A 196 -13.56 -8.97 2.00
C ASP A 196 -12.74 -9.95 1.14
N GLY A 197 -11.51 -9.57 0.77
CA GLY A 197 -10.57 -10.43 0.04
C GLY A 197 -9.89 -11.51 0.89
N ALA A 198 -9.91 -11.38 2.22
CA ALA A 198 -9.46 -12.42 3.16
C ALA A 198 -10.58 -13.44 3.40
N ASP A 199 -11.83 -12.99 3.56
CA ASP A 199 -12.99 -13.86 3.80
C ASP A 199 -13.35 -14.73 2.57
N GLY A 200 -13.02 -14.28 1.35
CA GLY A 200 -13.21 -15.06 0.12
C GLY A 200 -12.07 -16.04 -0.22
N ALA A 201 -10.92 -15.95 0.44
CA ALA A 201 -9.78 -16.82 0.16
C ALA A 201 -9.92 -18.22 0.80
N ASP A 202 -10.77 -18.36 1.82
CA ASP A 202 -11.05 -19.64 2.51
C ASP A 202 -12.15 -20.48 1.81
N GLY A 203 -12.75 -19.97 0.72
CA GLY A 203 -13.87 -20.63 0.02
C GLY A 203 -13.64 -21.01 -1.45
N ASP A 204 -12.46 -20.69 -2.01
CA ASP A 204 -12.14 -20.86 -3.45
C ASP A 204 -11.14 -22.00 -3.71
N GLU A 205 -11.00 -22.97 -2.80
CA GLU A 205 -10.50 -24.30 -3.13
C GLU A 205 -11.68 -25.13 -3.65
N GLU A 206 -11.66 -25.53 -4.92
CA GLU A 206 -12.72 -26.27 -5.66
C GLU A 206 -13.89 -25.42 -6.21
N GLY A 207 -13.66 -24.73 -7.33
CA GLY A 207 -14.74 -24.10 -8.10
C GLY A 207 -14.52 -24.21 -9.60
N VAL A 208 -15.04 -25.28 -10.21
CA VAL A 208 -15.13 -25.46 -11.66
C VAL A 208 -15.68 -24.20 -12.33
N VAL A 209 -14.88 -23.56 -13.17
CA VAL A 209 -15.25 -22.35 -13.92
C VAL A 209 -16.29 -22.71 -14.98
N ALA A 210 -17.57 -22.57 -14.63
CA ALA A 210 -18.67 -22.69 -15.57
C ALA A 210 -18.56 -21.61 -16.67
N THR A 211 -18.66 -22.04 -17.92
CA THR A 211 -18.48 -21.26 -19.17
C THR A 211 -19.40 -20.05 -19.36
N ARG A 212 -20.27 -19.73 -18.39
CA ARG A 212 -21.06 -18.49 -18.34
C ARG A 212 -20.28 -17.26 -17.83
N SER A 213 -19.04 -17.43 -17.36
CA SER A 213 -18.24 -16.41 -16.66
C SER A 213 -17.23 -15.64 -17.52
N LEU A 214 -16.94 -16.07 -18.76
CA LEU A 214 -15.96 -15.38 -19.63
C LEU A 214 -16.36 -13.92 -19.89
N ASP A 215 -17.66 -13.67 -20.05
CA ASP A 215 -18.20 -12.32 -20.27
C ASP A 215 -18.24 -11.47 -18.97
N ALA A 216 -18.13 -12.10 -17.80
CA ALA A 216 -18.05 -11.42 -16.50
C ALA A 216 -16.59 -11.11 -16.08
N GLY A 217 -15.64 -11.98 -16.44
CA GLY A 217 -14.21 -11.77 -16.22
C GLY A 217 -13.62 -10.65 -17.07
N LEU A 218 -14.11 -10.49 -18.31
CA LEU A 218 -13.75 -9.38 -19.21
C LEU A 218 -14.38 -8.03 -18.78
N ARG A 219 -15.46 -8.05 -17.97
CA ARG A 219 -16.07 -6.83 -17.37
C ARG A 219 -15.28 -6.29 -16.17
N GLY A 220 -14.15 -6.91 -15.82
CA GLY A 220 -13.29 -6.56 -14.70
C GLY A 220 -12.32 -5.39 -14.93
N GLN A 221 -12.46 -4.58 -15.98
CA GLN A 221 -11.75 -3.28 -16.03
C GLN A 221 -12.52 -2.25 -15.19
N ARG A 222 -12.38 -2.32 -13.87
CA ARG A 222 -12.61 -1.14 -13.03
C ARG A 222 -11.38 -0.27 -13.17
N THR A 223 -11.44 0.69 -14.08
CA THR A 223 -10.57 1.85 -14.10
C THR A 223 -10.43 2.39 -12.69
N PHE A 224 -9.19 2.51 -12.21
CA PHE A 224 -8.87 3.39 -11.11
C PHE A 224 -9.12 4.82 -11.61
N THR A 225 -10.37 5.27 -11.59
CA THR A 225 -10.70 6.67 -11.77
C THR A 225 -10.25 7.41 -10.52
N GLY A 226 -8.99 7.84 -10.51
CA GLY A 226 -8.65 9.11 -9.89
C GLY A 226 -9.61 10.15 -10.46
N ARG A 227 -10.27 10.93 -9.60
CA ARG A 227 -11.16 12.01 -10.03
C ARG A 227 -10.34 13.07 -10.74
N ASP A 228 -10.15 12.93 -12.04
CA ASP A 228 -9.89 14.08 -12.91
C ASP A 228 -11.21 14.83 -13.00
N ARG A 229 -11.30 15.93 -12.23
CA ARG A 229 -12.33 16.93 -12.43
C ARG A 229 -11.95 17.69 -13.69
N GLU A 230 -12.76 17.51 -14.73
CA GLU A 230 -12.79 18.38 -15.90
C GLU A 230 -12.90 19.85 -15.46
N ARG A 231 -12.02 20.68 -16.05
CA ARG A 231 -12.23 22.12 -16.24
C ARG A 231 -12.04 22.41 -17.72
#